data_AF-A0AAV0LL46-F1
#
_entry.id   AF-A0AAV0LL46-F1
#
_cell.length_a   1.000
_cell.length_b   1.000
_cell.length_c   1.000
_cell.angle_alpha   90.00
_cell.angle_beta   90.00
_cell.angle_gamma   90.00
#
_symmetry.space_group_name_H-M   'P 1'
#
loop_
_entity.id
_entity.type
_entity.pdbx_description
1 polymer ?
#
loop_
_entity_poly.entity_id
_entity_poly.type
_entity_poly.pdbx_seq_one_letter_code
_entity_poly.pdbx_strand_id
1 'polypeptide(L)'
;MTEKRPVFQVNASSPGSDVAAEAAAALASASLVFKKKDSDYSSTLLKHAKQLFSFADKYRGSYCDSIPGSATYYNSTGYGDELLWAASWLYHATGDRSYLQYVTGSNGNDFADFGNPSWFSWDNKLPGIQVLMVAM
;
A
#
# COMPACT_ATOMS: atom_id res chain seq x y z
N MET A 1 -17.31 14.16 -25.75
CA MET A 1 -16.36 14.36 -24.65
C MET A 1 -15.21 15.21 -25.16
N THR A 2 -15.24 16.51 -24.92
CA THR A 2 -14.24 17.49 -25.43
C THR A 2 -13.39 18.13 -24.34
N GLU A 3 -13.71 17.87 -23.07
CA GLU A 3 -12.99 18.41 -21.92
C GLU A 3 -11.60 17.77 -21.76
N LYS A 4 -10.64 18.57 -21.25
CA LYS A 4 -9.29 18.09 -20.94
C LYS A 4 -9.33 17.09 -19.78
N ARG A 5 -8.62 15.97 -19.93
CA ARG A 5 -8.45 14.92 -18.90
C ARG A 5 -6.96 14.84 -18.50
N PRO A 6 -6.49 15.73 -17.61
CA PRO A 6 -5.08 15.75 -17.22
C PRO A 6 -4.70 14.49 -16.45
N VAL A 7 -3.43 14.08 -16.56
CA VAL A 7 -2.85 12.97 -15.81
C VAL A 7 -1.86 13.55 -14.81
N PHE A 8 -1.99 13.11 -13.57
CA PHE A 8 -1.08 13.43 -12.47
C PHE A 8 -0.36 12.17 -12.03
N GLN A 9 0.88 12.30 -11.58
CA GLN A 9 1.70 11.17 -11.16
C GLN A 9 2.48 11.51 -9.89
N VAL A 10 2.66 10.50 -9.04
CA VAL A 10 3.62 10.54 -7.95
C VAL A 10 4.98 10.06 -8.45
N ASN A 11 6.05 10.63 -7.92
CA ASN A 11 7.43 10.33 -8.28
C ASN A 11 8.38 10.69 -7.13
N ALA A 12 9.69 10.57 -7.33
CA ALA A 12 10.68 10.82 -6.27
C ALA A 12 10.69 12.27 -5.74
N SER A 13 10.30 13.27 -6.55
CA SER A 13 10.18 14.67 -6.15
C SER A 13 8.77 15.08 -5.74
N SER A 14 7.78 14.25 -6.02
CA SER A 14 6.37 14.42 -5.67
C SER A 14 5.84 13.10 -5.10
N PRO A 15 6.23 12.74 -3.87
CA PRO A 15 5.95 11.42 -3.29
C PRO A 15 4.45 11.16 -3.06
N GLY A 16 4.11 9.89 -2.87
CA GLY A 16 2.74 9.46 -2.55
C GLY A 16 2.76 8.02 -2.08
N SER A 17 3.19 7.84 -0.84
CA SER A 17 3.37 6.55 -0.19
C SER A 17 2.05 5.81 -0.03
N ASP A 18 1.00 6.52 0.36
CA ASP A 18 -0.37 6.01 0.48
C ASP A 18 -0.84 5.33 -0.82
N VAL A 19 -0.94 6.09 -1.91
CA VAL A 19 -1.43 5.56 -3.20
C VAL A 19 -0.51 4.50 -3.80
N ALA A 20 0.81 4.63 -3.63
CA ALA A 20 1.75 3.65 -4.14
C ALA A 20 1.73 2.34 -3.33
N ALA A 21 1.61 2.42 -2.01
CA ALA A 21 1.52 1.26 -1.13
C ALA A 21 0.16 0.55 -1.28
N GLU A 22 -0.95 1.28 -1.39
CA GLU A 22 -2.25 0.65 -1.69
C GLU A 22 -2.22 -0.07 -3.06
N ALA A 23 -1.60 0.54 -4.08
CA ALA A 23 -1.39 -0.13 -5.36
C ALA A 23 -0.50 -1.39 -5.21
N ALA A 24 0.53 -1.33 -4.37
CA ALA A 24 1.37 -2.51 -4.07
C ALA A 24 0.56 -3.62 -3.38
N ALA A 25 -0.29 -3.29 -2.40
CA ALA A 25 -1.18 -4.22 -1.72
C ALA A 25 -2.17 -4.90 -2.69
N ALA A 26 -2.78 -4.12 -3.59
CA ALA A 26 -3.68 -4.62 -4.62
C ALA A 26 -2.98 -5.59 -5.59
N LEU A 27 -1.78 -5.27 -6.05
CA LEU A 27 -1.02 -6.15 -6.94
C LEU A 27 -0.49 -7.41 -6.22
N ALA A 28 -0.06 -7.29 -4.96
CA ALA A 28 0.39 -8.43 -4.17
C ALA A 28 -0.76 -9.41 -3.91
N SER A 29 -1.91 -8.92 -3.46
CA SER A 29 -3.11 -9.75 -3.25
C SER A 29 -3.61 -10.38 -4.56
N ALA A 30 -3.63 -9.62 -5.66
CA ALA A 30 -3.98 -10.16 -6.98
C ALA A 30 -3.00 -11.26 -7.43
N SER A 31 -1.70 -11.13 -7.15
CA SER A 31 -0.73 -12.18 -7.50
C SER A 31 -1.08 -13.53 -6.88
N LEU A 32 -1.58 -13.54 -5.63
CA LEU A 32 -2.05 -14.77 -4.97
C LEU A 32 -3.26 -15.38 -5.69
N VAL A 33 -4.21 -14.54 -6.13
CA VAL A 33 -5.41 -14.99 -6.86
C VAL A 33 -5.03 -15.65 -8.19
N PHE A 34 -4.10 -15.04 -8.94
CA PHE A 34 -3.70 -15.54 -10.26
C PHE A 34 -2.68 -16.68 -10.21
N LYS A 35 -2.02 -16.92 -9.06
CA LYS A 35 -0.91 -17.86 -8.89
C LYS A 35 -1.07 -19.22 -9.58
N LYS A 36 -2.27 -19.82 -9.52
CA LYS A 36 -2.55 -21.13 -10.15
C LYS A 36 -3.14 -21.05 -11.56
N LYS A 37 -3.83 -19.94 -11.87
CA LYS A 37 -4.57 -19.79 -13.13
C LYS A 37 -3.70 -19.19 -14.23
N ASP A 38 -2.79 -18.29 -13.85
CA ASP A 38 -1.86 -17.59 -14.74
C ASP A 38 -0.60 -17.20 -13.94
N SER A 39 0.40 -18.08 -13.97
CA SER A 39 1.63 -17.90 -13.20
C SER A 39 2.50 -16.76 -13.72
N ASP A 40 2.45 -16.46 -15.01
CA ASP A 40 3.26 -15.42 -15.63
C ASP A 40 2.70 -14.04 -15.29
N TYR A 41 1.38 -13.91 -15.33
CA TYR A 41 0.71 -12.70 -14.86
C TYR A 41 0.86 -12.51 -13.35
N SER A 42 0.71 -13.59 -12.55
CA SER A 42 0.99 -13.56 -11.11
C SER A 42 2.40 -13.03 -10.81
N SER A 43 3.41 -13.54 -11.52
CA SER A 43 4.81 -13.09 -11.40
C SER A 43 4.97 -11.61 -11.74
N THR A 44 4.28 -11.14 -12.78
CA THR A 44 4.29 -9.74 -13.21
C THR A 44 3.68 -8.81 -12.16
N LEU A 45 2.53 -9.19 -11.61
CA LEU A 45 1.86 -8.46 -10.53
C LEU A 45 2.76 -8.35 -9.29
N LEU A 46 3.33 -9.47 -8.86
CA LEU A 46 4.20 -9.50 -7.68
C LEU A 46 5.47 -8.67 -7.87
N LYS A 47 6.07 -8.68 -9.07
CA LYS A 47 7.21 -7.83 -9.41
C LYS A 47 6.87 -6.35 -9.23
N HIS A 48 5.74 -5.90 -9.79
CA HIS A 48 5.31 -4.51 -9.67
C HIS A 48 4.88 -4.14 -8.25
N ALA A 49 4.28 -5.06 -7.50
CA ALA A 49 3.97 -4.86 -6.08
C ALA A 49 5.23 -4.53 -5.26
N LYS A 50 6.30 -5.32 -5.44
CA LYS A 50 7.59 -5.08 -4.77
C LYS A 50 8.19 -3.72 -5.16
N GLN A 51 8.16 -3.37 -6.45
CA GLN A 51 8.67 -2.09 -6.94
C GLN A 51 7.93 -0.89 -6.36
N LEU A 52 6.59 -0.96 -6.32
CA LEU A 52 5.75 0.09 -5.77
C LEU A 52 5.92 0.24 -4.26
N PHE A 53 6.01 -0.87 -3.52
CA PHE A 53 6.30 -0.82 -2.08
C PHE A 53 7.67 -0.20 -1.81
N SER A 54 8.72 -0.61 -2.54
CA SER A 54 10.04 0.01 -2.41
C SER A 54 10.04 1.49 -2.75
N PHE A 55 9.25 1.93 -3.73
CA PHE A 55 9.07 3.34 -4.04
C PHE A 55 8.35 4.08 -2.89
N ALA A 56 7.24 3.54 -2.41
CA ALA A 56 6.41 4.13 -1.35
C ALA A 56 7.19 4.32 -0.05
N ASP A 57 7.99 3.32 0.34
CA ASP A 57 8.76 3.35 1.58
C ASP A 57 10.01 4.23 1.47
N LYS A 58 10.64 4.28 0.27
CA LYS A 58 11.84 5.09 0.04
C LYS A 58 11.53 6.59 -0.08
N TYR A 59 10.42 6.94 -0.71
CA TYR A 59 10.01 8.33 -0.95
C TYR A 59 8.74 8.62 -0.16
N ARG A 60 8.91 8.83 1.16
CA ARG A 60 7.78 9.00 2.09
C ARG A 60 7.09 10.35 1.93
N GLY A 61 5.76 10.33 1.78
CA GLY A 61 4.91 11.53 1.73
C GLY A 61 3.49 11.22 1.29
N SER A 62 2.52 12.08 1.63
CA SER A 62 1.14 11.94 1.19
C SER A 62 0.99 12.35 -0.28
N TYR A 63 0.18 11.62 -1.05
CA TYR A 63 -0.10 12.01 -2.43
C TYR A 63 -0.89 13.33 -2.53
N CYS A 64 -1.65 13.68 -1.48
CA CYS A 64 -2.42 14.92 -1.42
C CYS A 64 -1.51 16.14 -1.34
N ASP A 65 -0.32 16.03 -0.74
CA ASP A 65 0.67 17.10 -0.73
C ASP A 65 1.30 17.29 -2.12
N SER A 66 1.52 16.18 -2.84
CA SER A 66 2.09 16.17 -4.18
C SER A 66 1.10 16.59 -5.28
N ILE A 67 -0.19 16.32 -5.06
CA ILE A 67 -1.27 16.63 -6.00
C ILE A 67 -2.38 17.36 -5.21
N PRO A 68 -2.21 18.65 -4.84
CA PRO A 68 -3.11 19.35 -3.91
C PRO A 68 -4.59 19.33 -4.29
N GLY A 69 -4.91 19.23 -5.58
CA GLY A 69 -6.29 19.11 -6.05
C GLY A 69 -7.01 17.81 -5.65
N SER A 70 -6.29 16.74 -5.29
CA SER A 70 -6.90 15.47 -4.87
C SER A 70 -7.48 15.54 -3.46
N ALA A 71 -6.92 16.38 -2.58
CA ALA A 71 -7.37 16.57 -1.21
C ALA A 71 -8.84 17.02 -1.09
N THR A 72 -9.39 17.67 -2.13
CA THR A 72 -10.80 18.06 -2.16
C THR A 72 -11.75 16.86 -2.29
N TYR A 73 -11.26 15.72 -2.78
CA TYR A 73 -12.07 14.55 -3.11
C TYR A 73 -11.74 13.36 -2.20
N TYR A 74 -10.46 13.01 -2.10
CA TYR A 74 -9.96 11.85 -1.38
C TYR A 74 -8.75 12.26 -0.53
N ASN A 75 -8.98 13.09 0.47
CA ASN A 75 -7.90 13.54 1.35
C ASN A 75 -7.31 12.39 2.18
N SER A 76 -6.04 12.10 1.95
CA SER A 76 -5.28 11.13 2.75
C SER A 76 -5.02 11.70 4.14
N THR A 77 -5.33 10.93 5.19
CA THR A 77 -5.04 11.31 6.59
C THR A 77 -3.68 10.81 7.08
N GLY A 78 -3.11 9.82 6.37
CA GLY A 78 -1.83 9.19 6.68
C GLY A 78 -1.39 8.27 5.55
N TYR A 79 -0.16 7.77 5.65
CA TYR A 79 0.35 6.75 4.73
C TYR A 79 0.96 5.53 5.46
N GLY A 80 1.05 5.60 6.79
CA GLY A 80 1.76 4.61 7.60
C GLY A 80 1.02 3.28 7.59
N ASP A 81 -0.30 3.32 7.69
CA ASP A 81 -1.15 2.15 7.61
C ASP A 81 -1.15 1.54 6.19
N GLU A 82 -1.09 2.31 5.10
CA GLU A 82 -0.90 1.73 3.76
C GLU A 82 0.44 1.02 3.62
N LEU A 83 1.52 1.54 4.22
CA LEU A 83 2.82 0.87 4.22
C LEU A 83 2.75 -0.47 4.98
N LEU A 84 2.13 -0.49 6.15
CA LEU A 84 1.90 -1.73 6.91
C LEU A 84 1.00 -2.72 6.15
N TRP A 85 -0.03 -2.21 5.48
CA TRP A 85 -0.98 -3.00 4.68
C TRP A 85 -0.30 -3.65 3.47
N ALA A 86 0.50 -2.88 2.73
CA ALA A 86 1.27 -3.38 1.59
C ALA A 86 2.30 -4.43 2.02
N ALA A 87 3.04 -4.17 3.11
CA ALA A 87 3.97 -5.14 3.67
C ALA A 87 3.25 -6.43 4.11
N SER A 88 2.07 -6.32 4.71
CA SER A 88 1.25 -7.47 5.11
C SER A 88 0.88 -8.35 3.90
N TRP A 89 0.39 -7.76 2.82
CA TRP A 89 0.08 -8.50 1.59
C TRP A 89 1.32 -9.07 0.90
N LEU A 90 2.43 -8.35 0.91
CA LEU A 90 3.69 -8.83 0.35
C LEU A 90 4.25 -10.02 1.14
N TYR A 91 4.11 -10.03 2.46
CA TYR A 91 4.43 -11.21 3.27
C TYR A 91 3.58 -12.41 2.84
N HIS A 92 2.25 -12.26 2.77
CA HIS A 92 1.36 -13.33 2.32
C HIS A 92 1.69 -13.83 0.90
N ALA A 93 2.08 -12.93 -0.01
CA ALA A 93 2.43 -13.28 -1.39
C ALA A 93 3.78 -14.00 -1.54
N THR A 94 4.74 -13.73 -0.65
CA THR A 94 6.14 -14.12 -0.82
C THR A 94 6.69 -15.08 0.24
N GLY A 95 6.14 -15.04 1.46
CA GLY A 95 6.73 -15.67 2.65
C GLY A 95 8.02 -15.00 3.14
N ASP A 96 8.40 -13.84 2.60
CA ASP A 96 9.62 -13.13 2.97
C ASP A 96 9.45 -12.44 4.33
N ARG A 97 10.19 -12.91 5.33
CA ARG A 97 10.12 -12.44 6.71
C ARG A 97 10.51 -10.97 6.89
N SER A 98 11.19 -10.36 5.92
CA SER A 98 11.50 -8.93 5.99
C SER A 98 10.22 -8.08 6.00
N TYR A 99 9.18 -8.49 5.26
CA TYR A 99 7.88 -7.81 5.29
C TYR A 99 7.13 -8.03 6.61
N LEU A 100 7.20 -9.23 7.18
CA LEU A 100 6.66 -9.48 8.53
C LEU A 100 7.35 -8.60 9.56
N GLN A 101 8.68 -8.54 9.53
CA GLN A 101 9.48 -7.70 10.42
C GLN A 101 9.19 -6.20 10.21
N TYR A 102 8.86 -5.79 8.98
CA TYR A 102 8.41 -4.43 8.71
C TYR A 102 7.12 -4.12 9.48
N VAL A 103 6.15 -5.04 9.46
CA VAL A 103 4.84 -4.87 10.11
C VAL A 103 4.92 -4.98 11.63
N THR A 104 5.77 -5.87 12.17
CA THR A 104 5.86 -6.13 13.62
C THR A 104 7.03 -5.42 14.31
N GLY A 105 7.88 -4.72 13.54
CA GLY A 105 9.07 -4.03 14.03
C GLY A 105 8.81 -2.57 14.36
N SER A 106 9.80 -1.71 14.10
CA SER A 106 9.71 -0.27 14.39
C SER A 106 8.58 0.41 13.61
N ASN A 107 8.43 0.15 12.31
CA ASN A 107 7.33 0.75 11.53
C ASN A 107 5.95 0.31 12.07
N GLY A 108 5.83 -0.93 12.56
CA GLY A 108 4.65 -1.39 13.29
C GLY A 108 4.36 -0.54 14.52
N ASN A 109 5.36 -0.35 15.38
CA ASN A 109 5.22 0.49 16.58
C ASN A 109 4.87 1.95 16.23
N ASP A 110 5.40 2.46 15.12
CA ASP A 110 5.23 3.86 14.71
C ASP A 110 3.86 4.12 14.05
N PHE A 111 3.32 3.15 13.29
CA PHE A 111 2.15 3.38 12.41
C PHE A 111 0.89 2.60 12.77
N ALA A 112 0.99 1.54 13.55
CA ALA A 112 -0.10 0.58 13.68
C ALA A 112 -1.30 1.05 14.50
N ASP A 113 -1.07 1.91 15.51
CA ASP A 113 -2.07 2.35 16.51
C ASP A 113 -3.15 1.29 16.85
N PHE A 114 -2.72 0.03 17.06
CA PHE A 114 -3.65 -1.11 17.12
C PHE A 114 -4.60 -1.05 18.33
N GLY A 115 -4.33 -0.16 19.30
CA GLY A 115 -5.19 0.09 20.46
C GLY A 115 -6.41 0.97 20.17
N ASN A 116 -6.43 1.68 19.04
CA ASN A 116 -7.53 2.59 18.66
C ASN A 116 -8.06 2.30 17.25
N PRO A 117 -8.48 1.06 16.93
CA PRO A 117 -8.94 0.74 15.59
C PRO A 117 -10.22 1.53 15.28
N SER A 118 -10.19 2.33 14.22
CA SER A 118 -11.39 2.93 13.63
C SER A 118 -11.99 1.99 12.56
N TRP A 119 -12.83 2.47 11.65
CA TRP A 119 -13.42 1.63 10.61
C TRP A 119 -12.47 1.42 9.43
N PHE A 120 -12.55 0.24 8.80
CA PHE A 120 -11.82 -0.04 7.55
C PHE A 120 -12.41 0.81 6.43
N SER A 121 -11.57 1.50 5.67
CA SER A 121 -11.99 2.34 4.56
C SER A 121 -10.90 2.47 3.50
N TRP A 122 -11.13 3.29 2.49
CA TRP A 122 -10.10 3.63 1.49
C TRP A 122 -8.95 4.45 2.10
N ASP A 123 -9.14 5.07 3.26
CA ASP A 123 -8.15 5.94 3.95
C ASP A 123 -7.55 5.30 5.21
N ASN A 124 -8.19 4.26 5.78
CA ASN A 124 -7.67 3.57 6.96
C ASN A 124 -7.63 2.04 6.78
N LYS A 125 -6.45 1.46 6.86
CA LYS A 125 -6.17 0.03 6.68
C LYS A 125 -5.95 -0.74 7.97
N LEU A 126 -5.86 -0.07 9.13
CA LEU A 126 -5.52 -0.71 10.40
C LEU A 126 -6.41 -1.92 10.76
N PRO A 127 -7.74 -1.87 10.64
CA PRO A 127 -8.57 -3.04 10.94
C PRO A 127 -8.31 -4.21 9.98
N GLY A 128 -8.00 -3.92 8.71
CA GLY A 128 -7.63 -4.94 7.73
C GLY A 128 -6.30 -5.59 8.07
N ILE A 129 -5.30 -4.80 8.47
CA ILE A 129 -3.99 -5.29 8.91
C ILE A 129 -4.14 -6.23 10.11
N GLN A 130 -4.94 -5.86 11.11
CA GLN A 130 -5.20 -6.70 12.28
C GLN A 130 -5.71 -8.09 11.88
N VAL A 131 -6.66 -8.16 10.93
CA VAL A 131 -7.16 -9.45 10.42
C VAL A 131 -6.05 -10.22 9.70
N LEU A 132 -5.25 -9.56 8.85
CA LEU A 132 -4.16 -10.24 8.13
C LEU A 132 -3.08 -10.78 9.07
N MET A 133 -2.76 -10.07 10.16
CA MET A 133 -1.75 -10.47 11.14
C MET A 133 -2.15 -11.72 11.91
N VAL A 134 -3.44 -11.98 12.14
CA VAL A 134 -3.90 -13.23 12.79
C VAL A 134 -3.57 -14.45 11.93
N ALA A 135 -3.38 -14.27 10.62
CA ALA A 135 -3.06 -15.34 9.68
C ALA A 135 -1.56 -15.41 9.31
N MET A 136 -0.68 -14.64 9.98
CA MET A 136 0.75 -14.55 9.67
C MET A 136 1.66 -15.56 10.38
#